data_AF-A0A7C1AT20-F1
#
_entry.id   AF-A0A7C1AT20-F1
#
_cell.length_a   1.000
_cell.length_b   1.000
_cell.length_c   1.000
_cell.angle_alpha   90.00
_cell.angle_beta   90.00
_cell.angle_gamma   90.00
#
_symmetry.space_group_name_H-M   'P 1'
#
loop_
_entity.id
_entity.type
_entity.pdbx_description
1 polymer ?
#
loop_
_entity_poly.entity_id
_entity_poly.type
_entity_poly.pdbx_seq_one_letter_code
_entity_poly.pdbx_strand_id
1 'polypeptide(L)'
;MTDRVYISKTQDPYRGACQVLDELGFRVTGKKVFIKPNLTGCRPSEEGMGVDTGLARAVLERLEDCPVITIGESCSKTERSFVELGYEDLKKDYPQLQLVDMRESEHIWKPIPRP
;
A
#
# COMPACT_ATOMS: atom_id res chain seq x y z
N MET A 1 19.53 15.73 8.95
CA MET A 1 18.39 15.22 9.74
C MET A 1 18.65 13.73 9.94
N THR A 2 18.58 13.23 11.16
CA THR A 2 18.66 11.77 11.40
C THR A 2 17.33 11.16 11.02
N ASP A 3 17.31 10.33 9.98
CA ASP A 3 16.15 9.56 9.58
C ASP A 3 15.75 8.65 10.75
N ARG A 4 14.62 8.96 11.39
CA ARG A 4 14.08 8.14 12.48
C ARG A 4 13.34 6.97 11.84
N VAL A 5 13.87 5.76 12.06
CA VAL A 5 13.19 4.52 11.69
C VAL A 5 12.24 4.13 12.82
N TYR A 6 10.96 3.92 12.47
CA TYR A 6 9.94 3.49 13.42
C TYR A 6 9.62 2.02 13.18
N ILE A 7 9.68 1.23 14.25
CA ILE A 7 9.29 -0.18 14.27
C ILE A 7 8.23 -0.32 15.34
N SER A 8 7.03 -0.76 14.96
CA SER A 8 5.94 -1.05 15.89
C SER A 8 5.51 -2.51 15.73
N LYS A 9 5.22 -3.16 16.84
CA LYS A 9 4.63 -4.51 16.89
C LYS A 9 3.23 -4.39 17.46
N THR A 10 2.25 -4.87 16.70
CA THR A 10 0.82 -4.79 17.06
C THR A 10 0.16 -6.15 16.90
N GLN A 11 -0.96 -6.36 17.60
CA GLN A 11 -1.88 -7.49 17.40
C GLN A 11 -3.04 -7.12 16.45
N ASP A 12 -3.24 -5.83 16.22
CA ASP A 12 -4.24 -5.28 15.28
C ASP A 12 -3.48 -4.39 14.27
N PRO A 13 -3.25 -4.90 13.05
CA PRO A 13 -2.50 -4.19 12.01
C PRO A 13 -3.09 -2.83 11.64
N TYR A 14 -4.42 -2.71 11.57
CA TYR A 14 -5.10 -1.45 11.26
C TYR A 14 -4.88 -0.43 12.38
N ARG A 15 -5.19 -0.79 13.64
CA ARG A 15 -5.03 0.14 14.77
C ARG A 15 -3.58 0.56 14.97
N GLY A 16 -2.65 -0.40 14.87
CA GLY A 16 -1.22 -0.12 15.00
C GLY A 16 -0.71 0.80 13.89
N ALA A 17 -1.17 0.58 12.65
CA ALA A 17 -0.84 1.46 11.53
C ALA A 17 -1.40 2.88 11.73
N CYS A 18 -2.66 3.01 12.14
CA CYS A 18 -3.27 4.30 12.44
C CYS A 18 -2.45 5.08 13.49
N GLN A 19 -2.11 4.42 14.60
CA GLN A 19 -1.31 5.05 15.66
C GLN A 19 0.04 5.56 15.11
N VAL A 20 0.79 4.72 14.40
CA VAL A 20 2.11 5.10 13.87
C VAL A 20 1.98 6.23 12.85
N LEU A 21 1.03 6.14 11.92
CA LEU A 21 0.83 7.18 10.90
C LEU A 21 0.42 8.52 11.54
N ASP A 22 -0.37 8.50 12.61
CA ASP A 22 -0.77 9.73 13.32
C ASP A 22 0.39 10.32 14.13
N GLU A 23 1.18 9.50 14.83
CA GLU A 23 2.40 9.93 15.53
C GLU A 23 3.44 10.55 14.57
N LEU A 24 3.48 10.06 13.33
CA LEU A 24 4.32 10.60 12.26
C LEU A 24 3.74 11.86 11.62
N GLY A 25 2.49 12.22 11.90
CA GLY A 25 1.78 13.28 11.19
C GLY A 25 1.69 13.01 9.69
N PHE A 26 1.62 11.75 9.28
CA PHE A 26 1.62 11.36 7.88
C PHE A 26 0.40 11.93 7.15
N ARG A 27 0.65 12.77 6.14
CA ARG A 27 -0.37 13.38 5.28
C ARG A 27 0.16 13.49 3.87
N VAL A 28 -0.66 13.09 2.90
CA VAL A 28 -0.40 13.32 1.47
C VAL A 28 -1.70 13.78 0.83
N THR A 29 -1.68 14.94 0.19
CA THR A 29 -2.88 15.59 -0.37
C THR A 29 -2.63 15.99 -1.82
N GLY A 30 -3.62 15.83 -2.70
CA GLY A 30 -3.57 16.31 -4.08
C GLY A 30 -2.49 15.66 -4.97
N LYS A 31 -1.97 14.48 -4.59
CA LYS A 31 -0.96 13.73 -5.36
C LYS A 31 -1.55 12.44 -5.92
N LYS A 32 -0.99 11.95 -7.03
CA LYS A 32 -1.20 10.56 -7.45
C LYS A 32 -0.27 9.69 -6.61
N VAL A 33 -0.83 8.70 -5.94
CA VAL A 33 -0.09 7.87 -4.97
C VAL A 33 -0.05 6.42 -5.44
N PHE A 34 1.11 5.80 -5.30
CA PHE A 34 1.30 4.37 -5.54
C PHE A 34 1.67 3.68 -4.24
N ILE A 35 1.00 2.58 -3.92
CA ILE A 35 1.18 1.77 -2.73
C ILE A 35 1.63 0.37 -3.17
N LYS A 36 2.80 -0.06 -2.68
CA LYS A 36 3.26 -1.44 -2.75
C LYS A 36 3.17 -2.05 -1.34
N PRO A 37 2.14 -2.86 -1.04
CA PRO A 37 1.83 -3.24 0.34
C PRO A 37 2.62 -4.46 0.86
N ASN A 38 3.44 -5.11 0.03
CA ASN A 38 4.29 -6.24 0.41
C ASN A 38 5.69 -6.14 -0.24
N LEU A 39 6.63 -6.94 0.29
CA LEU A 39 8.01 -6.99 -0.20
C LEU A 39 8.33 -8.25 -1.01
N THR A 40 7.62 -9.37 -0.80
CA THR A 40 8.06 -10.69 -1.31
C THR A 40 7.01 -11.47 -2.10
N GLY A 41 5.71 -11.28 -1.85
CA GLY A 41 4.67 -11.95 -2.65
C GLY A 41 3.25 -11.73 -2.16
N CYS A 42 2.27 -12.00 -3.03
CA CYS A 42 0.84 -11.86 -2.74
C CYS A 42 0.33 -13.00 -1.85
N ARG A 43 0.61 -12.93 -0.56
CA ARG A 43 0.13 -13.86 0.47
C ARG A 43 -0.38 -13.05 1.66
N PRO A 44 -1.32 -13.58 2.45
CA PRO A 44 -1.73 -12.92 3.68
C PRO A 44 -0.57 -12.78 4.67
N SER A 45 -0.63 -11.77 5.53
CA SER A 45 0.37 -11.48 6.57
C SER A 45 0.55 -12.64 7.56
N GLU A 46 -0.48 -13.46 7.77
CA GLU A 46 -0.43 -14.65 8.63
C GLU A 46 0.53 -15.73 8.11
N GLU A 47 0.84 -15.73 6.80
CA GLU A 47 1.82 -16.64 6.17
C GLU A 47 3.27 -16.11 6.21
N GLY A 48 3.53 -14.95 6.85
CA GLY A 48 4.87 -14.39 7.02
C GLY A 48 4.97 -12.93 6.57
N MET A 49 5.95 -12.60 5.71
CA MET A 49 6.12 -11.24 5.18
C MET A 49 5.11 -10.96 4.05
N GLY A 50 3.82 -11.02 4.40
CA GLY A 50 2.69 -10.87 3.49
C GLY A 50 1.93 -9.55 3.66
N VAL A 51 0.77 -9.50 3.02
CA VAL A 51 -0.15 -8.37 2.98
C VAL A 51 -1.13 -8.40 4.13
N ASP A 52 -1.37 -7.24 4.73
CA ASP A 52 -2.53 -7.00 5.57
C ASP A 52 -3.38 -5.84 5.02
N THR A 53 -4.67 -6.08 4.76
CA THR A 53 -5.57 -5.04 4.23
C THR A 53 -5.95 -3.99 5.25
N GLY A 54 -5.83 -4.27 6.55
CA GLY A 54 -5.95 -3.27 7.61
C GLY A 54 -4.86 -2.21 7.50
N LEU A 55 -3.62 -2.60 7.20
CA LEU A 55 -2.52 -1.65 6.95
C LEU A 55 -2.82 -0.77 5.73
N ALA A 56 -3.23 -1.39 4.61
CA ALA A 56 -3.58 -0.66 3.39
C ALA A 56 -4.73 0.33 3.65
N ARG A 57 -5.77 -0.10 4.36
CA ARG A 57 -6.89 0.75 4.76
C ARG A 57 -6.45 1.96 5.58
N ALA A 58 -5.61 1.76 6.59
CA ALA A 58 -5.09 2.86 7.42
C ALA A 58 -4.36 3.91 6.57
N VAL A 59 -3.62 3.48 5.55
CA VAL A 59 -2.99 4.41 4.59
C VAL A 59 -4.04 5.11 3.74
N LEU A 60 -5.01 4.38 3.17
CA LEU A 60 -6.07 4.92 2.30
C LEU A 60 -6.89 6.03 3.00
N GLU A 61 -7.25 5.85 4.28
CA GLU A 61 -7.97 6.85 5.08
C GLU A 61 -7.21 8.19 5.21
N ARG A 62 -5.89 8.21 4.95
CA ARG A 62 -5.05 9.41 5.00
C ARG A 62 -4.73 9.98 3.61
N LEU A 63 -5.33 9.42 2.57
CA LEU A 63 -5.16 9.78 1.17
C LEU A 63 -6.49 10.23 0.51
N GLU A 64 -7.53 10.54 1.29
CA GLU A 64 -8.86 10.88 0.77
C GLU A 64 -8.87 11.98 -0.30
N ASP A 65 -8.01 13.01 -0.13
CA ASP A 65 -7.85 14.13 -1.06
C ASP A 65 -6.93 13.83 -2.26
N CYS A 66 -6.46 12.59 -2.40
CA CYS A 66 -5.63 12.20 -3.54
C CYS A 66 -6.50 11.82 -4.75
N PRO A 67 -6.27 12.42 -5.94
CA PRO A 67 -7.11 12.18 -7.11
C PRO A 67 -7.01 10.77 -7.69
N VAL A 68 -5.87 10.09 -7.49
CA VAL A 68 -5.66 8.70 -7.93
C VAL A 68 -4.79 8.00 -6.89
N ILE A 69 -5.25 6.84 -6.44
CA ILE A 69 -4.46 5.95 -5.59
C ILE A 69 -4.34 4.62 -6.31
N THR A 70 -3.14 4.08 -6.41
CA THR A 70 -2.88 2.79 -7.05
C THR A 70 -2.29 1.83 -6.03
N ILE A 71 -2.93 0.69 -5.81
CA ILE A 71 -2.29 -0.46 -5.15
C ILE A 71 -1.75 -1.37 -6.25
N GLY A 72 -0.43 -1.57 -6.25
CA GLY A 72 0.25 -2.40 -7.23
C GLY A 72 0.74 -3.71 -6.65
N GLU A 73 0.50 -4.79 -7.40
CA GLU A 73 1.02 -6.13 -7.10
C GLU A 73 1.71 -6.74 -8.31
N SER A 74 2.60 -7.71 -8.07
CA SER A 74 3.44 -8.29 -9.12
C SER A 74 3.77 -9.76 -8.85
N CYS A 75 2.75 -10.58 -8.64
CA CYS A 75 2.90 -12.02 -8.39
C CYS A 75 2.26 -12.84 -9.51
N SER A 76 2.52 -14.15 -9.56
CA SER A 76 2.02 -15.01 -10.64
C SER A 76 0.49 -14.98 -10.82
N LYS A 77 -0.27 -14.68 -9.75
CA LYS A 77 -1.73 -14.63 -9.70
C LYS A 77 -2.23 -13.32 -9.09
N THR A 78 -1.73 -12.18 -9.58
CA THR A 78 -2.05 -10.85 -9.03
C THR A 78 -3.56 -10.57 -8.92
N GLU A 79 -4.33 -10.72 -10.00
CA GLU A 79 -5.77 -10.44 -9.99
C GLU A 79 -6.52 -11.25 -8.93
N ARG A 80 -6.25 -12.56 -8.87
CA ARG A 80 -6.83 -13.45 -7.87
C ARG A 80 -6.46 -13.01 -6.45
N SER A 81 -5.23 -12.53 -6.26
CA SER A 81 -4.78 -12.07 -4.95
C SER A 81 -5.49 -10.79 -4.51
N PHE A 82 -5.86 -9.89 -5.43
CA PHE A 82 -6.67 -8.72 -5.08
C PHE A 82 -8.02 -9.10 -4.49
N VAL A 83 -8.64 -10.15 -5.02
CA VAL A 83 -9.90 -10.69 -4.48
C VAL A 83 -9.64 -11.37 -3.13
N GLU A 84 -8.71 -12.33 -3.09
CA GLU A 84 -8.49 -13.17 -1.90
C GLU A 84 -7.98 -12.39 -0.68
N LEU A 85 -7.24 -11.30 -0.90
CA LEU A 85 -6.72 -10.46 0.17
C LEU A 85 -7.70 -9.36 0.59
N GLY A 86 -8.79 -9.14 -0.16
CA GLY A 86 -9.82 -8.13 0.17
C GLY A 86 -9.57 -6.74 -0.40
N TYR A 87 -8.67 -6.57 -1.38
CA TYR A 87 -8.43 -5.28 -2.03
C TYR A 87 -9.62 -4.82 -2.89
N GLU A 88 -10.35 -5.75 -3.50
CA GLU A 88 -11.58 -5.42 -4.23
C GLU A 88 -12.67 -4.87 -3.31
N ASP A 89 -12.69 -5.29 -2.04
CA ASP A 89 -13.62 -4.71 -1.06
C ASP A 89 -13.22 -3.28 -0.70
N LEU A 90 -11.93 -3.02 -0.48
CA LEU A 90 -11.43 -1.65 -0.28
C LEU A 90 -11.77 -0.75 -1.48
N LYS A 91 -11.67 -1.25 -2.71
CA LYS A 91 -12.00 -0.48 -3.92
C LYS A 91 -13.45 0.00 -3.95
N LYS A 92 -14.38 -0.70 -3.29
CA LYS A 92 -15.79 -0.26 -3.16
C LYS A 92 -15.92 0.96 -2.27
N ASP A 93 -15.10 1.04 -1.23
CA ASP A 93 -15.10 2.14 -0.25
C ASP A 93 -14.26 3.35 -0.70
N TYR A 94 -13.29 3.14 -1.59
CA TYR A 94 -12.39 4.17 -2.12
C TYR A 94 -12.46 4.23 -3.65
N PRO A 95 -13.41 4.99 -4.25
CA PRO A 95 -13.62 5.01 -5.71
C PRO A 95 -12.42 5.47 -6.54
N GLN A 96 -11.49 6.24 -5.95
CA GLN A 96 -10.24 6.69 -6.56
C GLN A 96 -9.14 5.60 -6.55
N LEU A 97 -9.39 4.46 -5.91
CA LEU A 97 -8.46 3.34 -5.83
C LEU A 97 -8.48 2.51 -7.11
N GLN A 98 -7.29 2.29 -7.65
CA GLN A 98 -7.01 1.40 -8.77
C GLN A 98 -6.15 0.23 -8.28
N LEU A 99 -6.48 -0.97 -8.74
CA LEU A 99 -5.70 -2.18 -8.49
C LEU A 99 -4.99 -2.53 -9.79
N VAL A 100 -3.66 -2.66 -9.74
CA VAL A 100 -2.83 -2.80 -10.95
C VAL A 100 -1.89 -3.99 -10.81
N ASP A 101 -1.93 -4.90 -11.79
CA ASP A 101 -0.84 -5.84 -12.01
C ASP A 101 0.34 -5.10 -12.65
N MET A 102 1.37 -4.87 -11.85
CA MET A 102 2.56 -4.14 -12.29
C MET A 102 3.31 -4.88 -13.40
N ARG A 103 3.10 -6.19 -13.57
CA ARG A 103 3.75 -6.98 -14.63
C ARG A 103 3.23 -6.60 -16.01
N GLU A 104 2.00 -6.08 -16.09
CA GLU A 104 1.38 -5.63 -17.34
C GLU A 104 1.56 -4.12 -17.58
N SER A 105 2.14 -3.42 -16.60
CA SER A 105 2.40 -1.99 -16.70
C SER A 105 3.61 -1.71 -17.60
N GLU A 106 3.59 -0.61 -18.33
CA GLU A 106 4.76 -0.12 -19.05
C GLU A 106 5.84 0.32 -18.04
N HIS A 107 7.03 -0.27 -18.12
CA HIS A 107 8.15 0.05 -17.24
C HIS A 107 9.07 1.07 -17.90
N ILE A 108 9.02 2.32 -17.41
CA ILE A 108 9.94 3.36 -17.86
C ILE A 108 11.19 3.33 -16.98
N TRP A 109 12.28 2.78 -17.53
CA TRP A 109 13.59 2.82 -16.89
C TRP A 109 14.20 4.22 -17.03
N LYS A 110 14.13 5.02 -15.96
CA LYS A 110 14.83 6.30 -15.88
C LYS A 110 16.18 6.12 -15.19
N PRO A 111 17.30 6.53 -15.81
CA PRO A 111 18.57 6.55 -15.11
C PRO A 111 18.50 7.52 -13.94
N ILE A 112 18.95 7.07 -12.76
CA ILE A 112 19.15 7.96 -11.61
C ILE A 112 20.34 8.85 -11.94
N PRO A 113 20.20 10.19 -11.97
CA PRO A 113 21.34 11.09 -12.17
C PRO A 113 22.43 10.77 -11.15
N ARG A 114 23.68 10.65 -11.60
CA ARG A 114 24.79 10.53 -10.66
C ARG A 114 24.89 11.85 -9.87
N PRO A 115 25.24 11.79 -8.56
CA PRO A 115 25.45 12.98 -7.74
C PRO A 115 26.45 13.95 -8.36
#